data_AF-A0A317T6U6-F1
#
_entry.id   AF-A0A317T6U6-F1
#
_cell.length_a   1.000
_cell.length_b   1.000
_cell.length_c   1.000
_cell.angle_alpha   90.00
_cell.angle_beta   90.00
_cell.angle_gamma   90.00
#
_symmetry.space_group_name_H-M   'P 1'
#
loop_
_entity.id
_entity.type
_entity.pdbx_description
1 polymer ?
#
loop_
_entity_poly.entity_id
_entity_poly.type
_entity_poly.pdbx_seq_one_letter_code
_entity_poly.pdbx_strand_id
1 'polypeptide(L)'
;MQAKPMNFLFLNSARKWGGNEKWVYLASDALNKENNTYLAYSHTKVGERFSVPKIHLPFRHEADLQTIAKLVSFVRKKISMFLFLPNAKTML
;
A
#
# COMPACT_ATOMS: atom_id res chain seq x y z
N MET A 1 -11.13 -27.42 -1.07
CA MET A 1 -10.09 -26.84 -0.20
C MET A 1 -10.14 -25.33 -0.38
N GLN A 2 -10.49 -24.55 0.64
CA GLN A 2 -10.33 -23.09 0.55
C GLN A 2 -8.84 -22.75 0.67
N ALA A 3 -8.32 -21.94 -0.25
CA ALA A 3 -6.95 -21.46 -0.17
C ALA A 3 -6.78 -20.62 1.11
N LYS A 4 -5.63 -20.76 1.78
CA LYS A 4 -5.34 -19.98 2.99
C LYS A 4 -5.35 -18.49 2.63
N PRO A 5 -6.07 -17.62 3.36
CA PRO A 5 -6.10 -16.19 3.10
C PRO A 5 -4.68 -15.63 3.17
N MET A 6 -4.26 -14.95 2.11
CA MET A 6 -2.95 -14.31 2.03
C MET A 6 -3.02 -12.89 2.59
N ASN A 7 -1.85 -12.33 2.89
CA ASN A 7 -1.73 -10.96 3.36
C ASN A 7 -1.01 -10.12 2.31
N PHE A 8 -1.68 -9.10 1.78
CA PHE A 8 -1.18 -8.19 0.74
C PHE A 8 -0.92 -6.80 1.30
N LEU A 9 0.21 -6.19 0.93
CA LEU A 9 0.44 -4.76 1.12
C LEU A 9 0.59 -4.06 -0.22
N PHE A 10 -0.28 -3.07 -0.46
CA PHE A 10 -0.10 -2.10 -1.52
C PHE A 10 0.71 -0.91 -1.00
N LEU A 11 1.78 -0.53 -1.72
CA LEU A 11 2.46 0.75 -1.49
C LEU A 11 1.98 1.79 -2.49
N ASN A 12 1.59 2.96 -1.99
CA ASN A 12 1.16 4.07 -2.82
C ASN A 12 1.77 5.40 -2.35
N SER A 13 2.79 5.87 -3.07
CA SER A 13 3.45 7.16 -2.82
C SER A 13 2.79 8.35 -3.55
N ALA A 14 1.64 8.14 -4.22
CA ALA A 14 0.99 9.19 -4.97
C ALA A 14 0.61 10.40 -4.11
N ARG A 15 0.78 11.59 -4.69
CA ARG A 15 0.37 12.86 -4.07
C ARG A 15 -1.03 13.32 -4.49
N LYS A 16 -1.52 12.82 -5.63
CA LYS A 16 -2.78 13.21 -6.25
C LYS A 16 -3.60 11.96 -6.59
N TRP A 17 -4.92 12.14 -6.68
CA TRP A 17 -5.84 11.11 -7.12
C TRP A 17 -6.10 11.24 -8.62
N GLY A 18 -6.14 10.13 -9.35
CA GLY A 18 -6.72 10.12 -10.69
C GLY A 18 -6.11 9.12 -11.68
N GLY A 19 -4.98 8.49 -11.35
CA GLY A 19 -4.28 7.55 -12.23
C GLY A 19 -4.18 6.17 -11.60
N ASN A 20 -2.95 5.74 -11.36
CA ASN A 20 -2.64 4.42 -10.79
C ASN A 20 -3.34 4.19 -9.45
N GLU A 21 -3.66 5.23 -8.69
CA GLU A 21 -4.38 5.15 -7.42
C GLU A 21 -5.76 4.52 -7.57
N LYS A 22 -6.44 4.75 -8.70
CA LYS A 22 -7.74 4.12 -8.99
C LYS A 22 -7.59 2.61 -9.20
N TRP A 23 -6.54 2.19 -9.90
CA TRP A 23 -6.25 0.77 -10.09
C TRP A 23 -5.85 0.11 -8.78
N VAL A 24 -5.01 0.77 -7.97
CA VAL A 24 -4.65 0.31 -6.62
C VAL A 24 -5.91 0.15 -5.78
N TYR A 25 -6.84 1.11 -5.83
CA TYR A 25 -8.12 1.05 -5.13
C TYR A 25 -8.93 -0.19 -5.55
N LEU A 26 -9.18 -0.36 -6.84
CA LEU A 26 -9.96 -1.49 -7.36
C LEU A 26 -9.30 -2.84 -7.04
N ALA A 27 -7.99 -2.95 -7.21
CA ALA A 27 -7.24 -4.16 -6.91
C ALA A 27 -7.27 -4.47 -5.40
N SER A 28 -7.11 -3.45 -4.56
CA SER A 28 -7.15 -3.63 -3.11
C SER A 28 -8.52 -4.07 -2.61
N ASP A 29 -9.59 -3.48 -3.14
CA ASP A 29 -10.96 -3.83 -2.78
C ASP A 29 -11.33 -5.25 -3.22
N ALA A 30 -10.96 -5.62 -4.45
CA ALA A 30 -11.18 -6.96 -4.97
C ALA A 30 -10.42 -8.04 -4.18
N LEU A 31 -9.12 -7.82 -3.90
CA LEU A 31 -8.31 -8.77 -3.15
C LEU A 31 -8.77 -8.91 -1.70
N ASN A 32 -9.27 -7.84 -1.09
CA ASN A 32 -9.68 -7.85 0.31
C ASN A 32 -10.92 -8.72 0.59
N LYS A 33 -11.65 -9.14 -0.45
CA LYS A 33 -12.82 -10.03 -0.30
C LYS A 33 -12.43 -11.41 0.23
N GLU A 34 -11.24 -11.88 -0.12
CA GLU A 34 -10.76 -13.24 0.21
C GLU A 34 -9.41 -13.23 0.95
N ASN A 35 -8.76 -12.07 1.07
CA ASN A 35 -7.42 -11.92 1.63
C ASN A 35 -7.36 -10.72 2.59
N ASN A 36 -6.36 -10.69 3.45
CA ASN A 36 -6.10 -9.50 4.27
C ASN A 36 -5.30 -8.50 3.43
N THR A 37 -5.93 -7.44 2.98
CA THR A 37 -5.27 -6.41 2.17
C THR A 37 -5.02 -5.16 2.98
N TYR A 38 -3.84 -4.59 2.83
CA TYR A 38 -3.39 -3.39 3.53
C TYR A 38 -2.91 -2.36 2.52
N LEU A 39 -3.00 -1.08 2.89
CA LEU A 39 -2.45 0.03 2.12
C LEU A 39 -1.42 0.81 2.94
N ALA A 40 -0.22 0.99 2.39
CA ALA A 40 0.67 2.04 2.83
C ALA A 40 0.55 3.25 1.90
N TYR A 41 0.35 4.44 2.45
CA TYR A 41 0.14 5.65 1.67
C TYR A 41 0.94 6.84 2.20
N SER A 42 1.25 7.78 1.30
CA SER A 42 1.99 9.01 1.63
C SER A 42 1.09 10.21 1.92
N HIS A 43 0.01 10.40 1.16
CA HIS A 43 -0.80 11.62 1.19
C HIS A 43 -2.26 11.30 1.50
N THR A 44 -2.87 12.06 2.41
CA THR A 44 -4.25 11.85 2.89
C THR A 44 -5.27 11.88 1.75
N LYS A 45 -5.12 12.79 0.78
CA LYS A 45 -5.96 12.90 -0.43
C LYS A 45 -6.11 11.58 -1.21
N VAL A 46 -5.15 10.67 -1.05
CA VAL A 46 -5.17 9.33 -1.63
C VAL A 46 -5.67 8.33 -0.60
N GLY A 47 -5.03 8.24 0.57
CA GLY A 47 -5.33 7.22 1.58
C GLY A 47 -6.72 7.28 2.20
N GLU A 48 -7.40 8.44 2.20
CA GLU A 48 -8.77 8.59 2.68
C GLU A 48 -9.79 7.86 1.81
N ARG A 49 -9.46 7.60 0.54
CA ARG A 49 -10.38 6.94 -0.40
C ARG A 49 -10.38 5.42 -0.28
N PHE A 50 -9.44 4.84 0.44
CA PHE A 50 -9.32 3.40 0.61
C PHE A 50 -10.05 2.96 1.89
N SER A 51 -10.83 1.89 1.75
CA SER A 51 -11.57 1.21 2.83
C SER A 51 -10.72 0.17 3.56
N VAL A 52 -9.65 -0.32 2.94
CA VAL A 52 -8.75 -1.32 3.53
C VAL A 52 -7.93 -0.73 4.69
N PRO A 53 -7.53 -1.55 5.69
CA PRO A 53 -6.62 -1.12 6.75
C PRO A 53 -5.36 -0.45 6.21
N LYS A 54 -4.97 0.68 6.80
CA LYS A 54 -3.97 1.57 6.20
C LYS A 54 -2.90 2.06 7.18
N ILE A 55 -1.70 2.26 6.66
CA ILE A 55 -0.54 2.81 7.35
C ILE A 55 -0.01 4.03 6.59
N HIS A 56 0.24 5.12 7.31
CA HIS A 56 0.85 6.30 6.74
C HIS A 56 2.37 6.18 6.74
N LEU A 57 2.99 6.23 5.55
CA LEU A 57 4.44 6.19 5.38
C LEU A 57 4.93 7.47 4.68
N PRO A 58 6.02 8.08 5.16
CA PRO A 58 6.47 9.37 4.64
C PRO A 58 6.94 9.32 3.17
N PHE A 59 7.56 8.23 2.72
CA PHE A 59 8.07 8.04 1.35
C PHE A 59 8.88 9.24 0.84
N ARG A 60 9.81 9.78 1.66
CA ARG A 60 10.57 10.99 1.32
C ARG A 60 11.55 10.79 0.16
N HIS A 61 12.22 9.65 0.14
CA HIS A 61 13.18 9.20 -0.88
C HIS A 61 13.35 7.69 -0.79
N GLU A 62 14.05 7.06 -1.74
CA GLU A 62 14.19 5.59 -1.84
C GLU A 62 14.78 4.95 -0.57
N ALA A 63 15.77 5.61 0.04
CA ALA A 63 16.45 5.15 1.26
C ALA A 63 15.90 5.78 2.55
N ASP A 64 14.61 6.17 2.59
CA ASP A 64 14.02 6.79 3.77
C ASP A 64 13.95 5.78 4.93
N LEU A 65 14.92 5.88 5.85
CA LEU A 65 15.05 5.00 7.02
C LEU A 65 13.78 4.99 7.88
N GLN A 66 13.04 6.10 7.95
CA GLN A 66 11.78 6.15 8.69
C GLN A 66 10.70 5.32 7.99
N THR A 67 10.61 5.43 6.66
CA THR A 67 9.71 4.59 5.85
C THR A 67 10.09 3.12 5.98
N ILE A 68 11.36 2.78 5.85
CA ILE A 68 11.88 1.41 5.97
C ILE A 68 11.56 0.84 7.37
N ALA A 69 11.88 1.55 8.44
CA ALA A 69 11.65 1.08 9.81
C ALA A 69 10.16 0.82 10.11
N LYS A 70 9.28 1.76 9.71
CA LYS A 70 7.82 1.59 9.87
C LYS A 70 7.29 0.43 9.03
N LEU A 71 7.78 0.31 7.80
CA LEU A 71 7.40 -0.77 6.90
C LEU A 71 7.82 -2.14 7.45
N VAL A 72 9.07 -2.28 7.90
CA VAL A 72 9.59 -3.51 8.50
C VAL A 72 8.80 -3.89 9.74
N SER A 73 8.50 -2.93 10.62
CA SER A 73 7.69 -3.15 11.82
C SER A 73 6.28 -3.65 11.48
N PHE A 74 5.70 -3.15 10.39
CA PHE A 74 4.38 -3.54 9.92
C PHE A 74 4.38 -4.94 9.26
N VAL A 75 5.32 -5.18 8.34
CA VAL A 75 5.42 -6.42 7.55
C VAL A 75 5.74 -7.62 8.43
N ARG A 76 6.70 -7.47 9.36
CA ARG A 76 7.13 -8.56 10.26
C ARG A 76 6.01 -9.18 11.07
N LYS A 77 4.92 -8.45 11.30
CA LYS A 77 3.81 -8.92 12.13
C LYS A 77 2.72 -9.63 11.34
N LYS A 78 2.56 -9.37 10.04
CA LYS A 78 1.27 -9.65 9.36
C LYS A 78 1.33 -9.99 7.87
N ILE A 79 2.46 -9.86 7.15
CA ILE A 79 2.40 -9.81 5.67
C ILE A 79 3.16 -10.93 4.98
N SER A 80 2.51 -11.55 4.00
CA SER A 80 2.98 -12.74 3.27
C SER A 80 3.36 -12.41 1.82
N MET A 81 2.78 -11.35 1.24
CA MET A 81 3.02 -10.91 -0.13
C MET A 81 3.08 -9.37 -0.19
N PHE A 82 4.01 -8.86 -0.98
CA PHE A 82 4.24 -7.42 -1.13
C PHE A 82 3.98 -6.99 -2.56
N LEU A 83 3.07 -6.03 -2.76
CA LEU A 83 2.75 -5.52 -4.09
C LEU A 83 3.11 -4.03 -4.16
N PHE A 84 4.26 -3.76 -4.76
CA PHE A 84 4.69 -2.40 -5.08
C PHE A 84 4.10 -2.00 -6.42
N LEU A 85 3.25 -0.96 -6.42
CA LEU A 85 2.82 -0.32 -7.66
C LEU A 85 3.63 0.96 -7.84
N PRO A 86 4.67 0.96 -8.69
CA PRO A 86 5.48 2.14 -8.93
C PRO A 86 4.61 3.24 -9.52
N ASN A 87 4.52 4.37 -8.82
CA ASN A 87 4.06 5.61 -9.42
C ASN A 87 5.27 6.30 -10.06
N ALA A 88 5.56 5.96 -11.31
CA ALA A 88 6.70 6.42 -12.09
C ALA A 88 6.61 7.90 -12.54
N LYS A 89 6.14 8.82 -11.67
CA LYS A 89 6.04 10.25 -12.00
C LYS A 89 6.63 11.23 -10.97
N THR A 90 7.37 10.77 -9.96
CA THR A 90 8.07 11.73 -9.08
C THR A 90 9.37 11.16 -8.51
N MET A 91 10.37 11.05 -9.39
CA MET A 91 11.78 11.27 -9.07
C MET A 91 12.41 11.97 -10.28
N LEU A 92 12.02 13.24 -10.44
CA LEU A 92 12.79 14.27 -11.11
C LEU A 92 12.99 15.39 -10.07
#